data_AF-A0A419KTJ5-F1
#
_entry.id   AF-A0A419KTJ5-F1
#
_cell.length_a   1.000
_cell.length_b   1.000
_cell.length_c   1.000
_cell.angle_alpha   90.00
_cell.angle_beta   90.00
_cell.angle_gamma   90.00
#
_symmetry.space_group_name_H-M   'P 1'
#
loop_
_entity.id
_entity.type
_entity.pdbx_description
1 polymer ?
#
loop_
_entity_poly.entity_id
_entity_poly.type
_entity_poly.pdbx_seq_one_letter_code
_entity_poly.pdbx_strand_id
1 'polypeptide(L)'
;TRKGRIQTFNAEILKRALKLGLIPVLYGDAVFDVEWEFTILSGDQIAAALAVKLNAERIIMGIDVDGLYDSDPKRNFSARLITEVSLKDAAKLIRHIGGSQAPDVTGGMLGKILELKAAVERGVEALIVNALSPNNIYKALKGEEVVGTRIKR
;
A
#
# COMPACT_ATOMS: atom_id res chain seq x y z
N THR A 1 -6.91 -5.12 -17.61
CA THR A 1 -6.62 -6.07 -16.50
C THR A 1 -7.15 -7.45 -16.86
N ARG A 2 -6.91 -8.46 -16.02
CA ARG A 2 -7.61 -9.75 -16.06
C ARG A 2 -8.03 -10.09 -14.64
N LYS A 3 -9.33 -10.30 -14.39
CA LYS A 3 -9.89 -10.53 -13.05
C LYS A 3 -9.41 -9.49 -12.02
N GLY A 4 -9.39 -8.21 -12.39
CA GLY A 4 -9.00 -7.13 -11.47
C GLY A 4 -7.49 -6.97 -11.26
N ARG A 5 -6.63 -7.69 -12.00
CA ARG A 5 -5.17 -7.62 -11.87
C ARG A 5 -4.51 -7.02 -13.12
N ILE A 6 -3.51 -6.16 -12.91
CA ILE A 6 -2.66 -5.61 -13.98
C ILE A 6 -2.03 -6.77 -14.78
N GLN A 7 -2.30 -6.77 -16.09
CA GLN A 7 -1.67 -7.67 -17.07
C GLN A 7 -0.63 -6.91 -17.90
N THR A 8 -0.98 -5.69 -18.32
CA THR A 8 -0.14 -4.78 -19.07
C THR A 8 -0.03 -3.45 -18.33
N PHE A 9 1.17 -2.89 -18.27
CA PHE A 9 1.44 -1.62 -17.61
C PHE A 9 2.60 -0.90 -18.32
N ASN A 10 2.29 0.19 -19.03
CA ASN A 10 3.28 0.99 -19.74
C ASN A 10 3.66 2.22 -18.90
N ALA A 11 4.88 2.20 -18.33
CA ALA A 11 5.39 3.29 -17.51
C ALA A 11 6.25 4.31 -18.27
N GLU A 12 6.41 4.18 -19.60
CA GLU A 12 7.39 4.99 -20.35
C GLU A 12 7.08 6.49 -20.34
N ILE A 13 5.80 6.87 -20.41
CA ILE A 13 5.41 8.28 -20.33
C ILE A 13 5.71 8.87 -18.94
N LEU A 14 5.53 8.08 -17.88
CA LEU A 14 5.83 8.48 -16.51
C LEU A 14 7.34 8.64 -16.31
N LYS A 15 8.15 7.72 -16.85
CA LYS A 15 9.61 7.85 -16.85
C LYS A 15 10.07 9.13 -17.57
N ARG A 16 9.44 9.49 -18.68
CA ARG A 16 9.73 10.74 -19.41
C ARG A 16 9.35 11.98 -18.60
N ALA A 17 8.16 11.97 -17.99
CA ALA A 17 7.71 13.06 -17.11
C ALA A 17 8.68 13.29 -15.94
N LEU A 18 9.11 12.21 -15.27
CA LEU A 18 10.09 12.27 -14.17
C LEU A 18 11.44 12.84 -14.64
N LYS A 19 11.93 12.44 -15.84
CA LYS A 19 13.17 13.00 -16.43
C LYS A 19 13.09 14.50 -16.71
N LEU A 20 11.89 15.04 -16.93
CA LEU A 20 11.65 16.48 -17.10
C LEU A 20 11.49 17.23 -15.77
N GLY A 21 11.61 16.54 -14.62
CA GLY A 21 11.39 17.13 -13.30
C GLY A 21 9.91 17.28 -12.91
N LEU A 22 8.99 16.66 -13.65
CA LEU A 22 7.57 16.66 -13.31
C LEU A 22 7.29 15.62 -12.21
N ILE A 23 6.27 15.90 -11.39
CA ILE A 23 5.77 14.98 -10.36
C ILE A 23 4.42 14.43 -10.83
N PRO A 24 4.34 13.18 -11.31
CA PRO A 24 3.09 12.58 -11.73
C PRO A 24 2.13 12.36 -10.55
N VAL A 25 0.88 12.79 -10.71
CA VAL A 25 -0.22 12.51 -9.77
C VAL A 25 -1.15 11.51 -10.43
N LEU A 26 -1.37 10.38 -9.77
CA LEU A 26 -2.15 9.25 -10.28
C LEU A 26 -3.24 8.88 -9.27
N TYR A 27 -4.30 8.25 -9.75
CA TYR A 27 -5.41 7.76 -8.95
C TYR A 27 -5.92 6.43 -9.52
N GLY A 28 -6.69 5.67 -8.74
CA GLY A 28 -7.34 4.46 -9.21
C GLY A 28 -8.54 4.79 -10.11
N ASP A 29 -8.80 3.98 -11.12
CA ASP A 29 -9.83 4.30 -12.13
C ASP A 29 -10.52 3.03 -12.66
N ALA A 30 -11.64 3.21 -13.37
CA ALA A 30 -12.28 2.17 -14.14
C ALA A 30 -11.43 1.84 -15.38
N VAL A 31 -11.09 0.57 -15.56
CA VAL A 31 -10.26 0.09 -16.67
C VAL A 31 -10.89 -1.15 -17.30
N PHE A 32 -10.60 -1.38 -18.58
CA PHE A 32 -11.05 -2.60 -19.26
C PHE A 32 -10.42 -3.85 -18.65
N ASP A 33 -11.24 -4.87 -18.44
CA ASP A 33 -10.84 -6.20 -17.99
C ASP A 33 -11.22 -7.24 -19.04
N VAL A 34 -10.28 -8.13 -19.37
CA VAL A 34 -10.51 -9.13 -20.42
C VAL A 34 -11.50 -10.24 -20.03
N GLU A 35 -11.85 -10.37 -18.75
CA GLU A 35 -12.83 -11.35 -18.26
C GLU A 35 -14.09 -10.71 -17.66
N TRP A 36 -13.97 -9.52 -17.07
CA TRP A 36 -15.11 -8.82 -16.44
C TRP A 36 -15.63 -7.63 -17.24
N GLU A 37 -15.14 -7.43 -18.47
CA GLU A 37 -15.39 -6.27 -19.34
C GLU A 37 -14.74 -4.98 -18.81
N PHE A 38 -14.99 -4.64 -17.54
CA PHE A 38 -14.31 -3.58 -16.82
C PHE A 38 -14.12 -3.92 -15.33
N THR A 39 -13.26 -3.18 -14.67
CA THR A 39 -13.01 -3.30 -13.22
C THR A 39 -12.45 -1.99 -12.69
N ILE A 40 -12.44 -1.84 -11.36
CA ILE A 40 -11.75 -0.73 -10.71
C ILE A 40 -10.32 -1.16 -10.39
N LEU A 41 -9.36 -0.45 -10.98
CA LEU A 41 -7.96 -0.61 -10.64
C LEU A 41 -7.59 0.30 -9.46
N SER A 42 -7.22 -0.29 -8.32
CA SER A 42 -6.89 0.48 -7.13
C SER A 42 -5.59 1.27 -7.28
N GLY A 43 -5.53 2.44 -6.62
CA GLY A 43 -4.31 3.24 -6.51
C GLY A 43 -3.15 2.47 -5.85
N ASP A 44 -3.46 1.58 -4.90
CA ASP A 44 -2.46 0.73 -4.24
C ASP A 44 -1.77 -0.22 -5.24
N GLN A 45 -2.54 -0.83 -6.14
CA GLN A 45 -2.00 -1.72 -7.17
C GLN A 45 -1.14 -0.94 -8.18
N ILE A 46 -1.57 0.28 -8.54
CA ILE A 46 -0.81 1.19 -9.40
C ILE A 46 0.52 1.57 -8.73
N ALA A 47 0.49 1.96 -7.45
CA ALA A 47 1.67 2.34 -6.69
C ALA A 47 2.69 1.19 -6.57
N ALA A 48 2.22 -0.01 -6.24
CA ALA A 48 3.07 -1.19 -6.16
C ALA A 48 3.69 -1.56 -7.52
N ALA A 49 2.89 -1.52 -8.60
CA ALA A 49 3.40 -1.78 -9.95
C ALA A 49 4.44 -0.74 -10.39
N LEU A 50 4.20 0.54 -10.10
CA LEU A 50 5.14 1.61 -10.40
C LEU A 50 6.45 1.47 -9.64
N ALA A 51 6.38 1.17 -8.34
CA ALA A 51 7.57 0.97 -7.53
C ALA A 51 8.49 -0.10 -8.13
N VAL A 52 7.92 -1.22 -8.59
CA VAL A 52 8.65 -2.26 -9.30
C VAL A 52 9.20 -1.78 -10.64
N LYS A 53 8.38 -1.10 -11.46
CA LYS A 53 8.77 -0.67 -12.82
C LYS A 53 9.81 0.46 -12.83
N LEU A 54 9.85 1.26 -11.77
CA LEU A 54 10.76 2.39 -11.61
C LEU A 54 11.97 2.06 -10.73
N ASN A 55 12.06 0.82 -10.20
CA ASN A 55 13.05 0.44 -9.19
C ASN A 55 13.07 1.44 -8.01
N ALA A 56 11.88 1.79 -7.52
CA ALA A 56 11.76 2.73 -6.41
C ALA A 56 12.42 2.16 -5.15
N GLU A 57 13.09 3.01 -4.40
CA GLU A 57 13.67 2.62 -3.11
C GLU A 57 12.58 2.30 -2.08
N ARG A 58 11.43 2.98 -2.17
CA ARG A 58 10.43 3.03 -1.10
C ARG A 58 9.02 3.35 -1.58
N ILE A 59 8.01 2.78 -0.90
CA ILE A 59 6.58 3.10 -1.00
C ILE A 59 6.10 3.57 0.36
N ILE A 60 5.46 4.75 0.40
CA ILE A 60 4.84 5.29 1.60
C ILE A 60 3.33 5.27 1.44
N MET A 61 2.67 4.47 2.28
CA MET A 61 1.22 4.41 2.36
C MET A 61 0.72 5.33 3.46
N GLY A 62 0.01 6.38 3.05
CA GLY A 62 -0.70 7.26 3.96
C GLY A 62 -2.06 6.70 4.34
N ILE A 63 -2.32 6.53 5.63
CA ILE A 63 -3.62 6.13 6.18
C ILE A 63 -4.08 7.10 7.28
N ASP A 64 -5.23 6.85 7.88
CA ASP A 64 -5.84 7.72 8.90
C ASP A 64 -5.59 7.26 10.36
N VAL A 65 -4.65 6.32 10.55
CA VAL A 65 -4.16 5.84 11.86
C VAL A 65 -2.65 5.64 11.81
N ASP A 66 -2.00 5.43 12.95
CA ASP A 66 -0.52 5.42 13.05
C ASP A 66 0.18 4.24 12.36
N GLY A 67 -0.56 3.23 11.90
CA GLY A 67 -0.02 2.10 11.16
C GLY A 67 -0.96 0.90 11.19
N LEU A 68 -0.39 -0.30 11.10
CA LEU A 68 -1.09 -1.56 11.31
C LEU A 68 -1.19 -1.85 12.82
N TYR A 69 -2.38 -2.20 13.28
CA TYR A 69 -2.63 -2.61 14.66
C TYR A 69 -3.04 -4.08 14.74
N ASP A 70 -2.87 -4.69 15.91
CA ASP A 70 -3.35 -6.05 16.20
C ASP A 70 -4.89 -6.18 16.24
N SER A 71 -5.59 -5.05 16.37
CA SER A 71 -7.05 -4.90 16.31
C SER A 71 -7.41 -3.46 15.92
N ASP A 72 -8.67 -3.18 15.56
CA ASP A 72 -9.08 -1.83 15.14
C ASP A 72 -8.90 -0.80 16.30
N PRO A 73 -7.94 0.16 16.20
CA PRO A 73 -7.65 1.10 17.27
C PRO A 73 -8.77 2.12 17.49
N LYS A 74 -9.71 2.26 16.54
CA LYS A 74 -10.89 3.11 16.69
C LYS A 74 -11.97 2.46 17.56
N ARG A 75 -11.89 1.14 17.77
CA ARG A 75 -12.87 0.36 18.54
C ARG A 75 -12.27 -0.27 19.79
N ASN A 76 -10.97 -0.58 19.78
CA ASN A 76 -10.25 -1.17 20.89
C ASN A 76 -9.12 -0.24 21.35
N PHE A 77 -9.29 0.43 22.49
CA PHE A 77 -8.27 1.29 23.07
C PHE A 77 -7.01 0.54 23.54
N SER A 78 -7.09 -0.78 23.69
CA SER A 78 -5.94 -1.64 24.00
C SER A 78 -5.24 -2.16 22.75
N ALA A 79 -5.64 -1.72 21.55
CA ALA A 79 -4.99 -2.11 20.30
C ALA A 79 -3.53 -1.68 20.30
N ARG A 80 -2.64 -2.58 19.88
CA ARG A 80 -1.21 -2.31 19.85
C ARG A 80 -0.74 -2.09 18.43
N LEU A 81 0.02 -1.01 18.24
CA LEU A 81 0.69 -0.70 16.99
C LEU A 81 1.76 -1.76 16.72
N ILE A 82 1.72 -2.29 15.50
CA ILE A 82 2.72 -3.21 14.99
C ILE A 82 3.73 -2.36 14.23
N THR A 83 4.89 -2.10 14.82
CA THR A 83 5.92 -1.24 14.23
C THR A 83 6.63 -1.91 13.05
N GLU A 84 6.62 -3.24 12.99
CA GLU A 84 7.25 -4.02 11.94
C GLU A 84 6.49 -5.32 11.68
N VAL A 85 6.31 -5.68 10.42
CA VAL A 85 5.65 -6.93 10.03
C VAL A 85 6.32 -7.53 8.79
N SER A 86 6.59 -8.84 8.80
CA SER A 86 7.02 -9.56 7.60
C SER A 86 5.84 -9.83 6.68
N LEU A 87 6.06 -9.99 5.37
CA LEU A 87 4.98 -10.40 4.45
C LEU A 87 4.31 -11.72 4.88
N LYS A 88 5.08 -12.65 5.44
CA LYS A 88 4.58 -13.93 5.95
C LYS A 88 3.67 -13.74 7.16
N ASP A 89 4.06 -12.88 8.09
CA ASP A 89 3.32 -12.66 9.33
C ASP A 89 2.13 -11.74 9.13
N ALA A 90 2.24 -10.77 8.22
CA ALA A 90 1.09 -10.01 7.73
C ALA A 90 0.01 -11.00 7.27
N ALA A 91 0.34 -11.94 6.38
CA ALA A 91 -0.62 -12.95 5.89
C ALA A 91 -1.22 -13.86 6.98
N LYS A 92 -0.56 -14.02 8.13
CA LYS A 92 -1.12 -14.75 9.29
C LYS A 92 -2.00 -13.87 10.16
N LEU A 93 -1.57 -12.63 10.45
CA LEU A 93 -2.34 -11.63 11.18
C LEU A 93 -3.70 -11.42 10.51
N ILE A 94 -3.66 -11.36 9.19
CA ILE A 94 -4.79 -11.29 8.26
C ILE A 94 -5.82 -12.40 8.51
N ARG A 95 -5.39 -13.65 8.70
CA ARG A 95 -6.29 -14.80 8.95
C ARG A 95 -6.94 -14.73 10.34
N HIS A 96 -6.25 -14.12 11.30
CA HIS A 96 -6.75 -13.93 12.66
C HIS A 96 -7.77 -12.79 12.75
N ILE A 97 -7.53 -11.69 12.04
CA ILE A 97 -8.38 -10.50 12.06
C ILE A 97 -9.65 -10.70 11.20
N GLY A 98 -9.54 -11.43 10.08
CA GLY A 98 -10.64 -11.69 9.14
C GLY A 98 -11.77 -12.61 9.64
N GLY A 99 -11.66 -13.19 10.83
CA GLY A 99 -12.76 -13.92 11.48
C GLY A 99 -13.82 -13.02 12.13
N SER A 100 -13.58 -11.71 12.21
CA SER A 100 -14.53 -10.74 12.74
C SER A 100 -15.45 -10.24 11.63
N GLN A 101 -16.77 -10.51 11.74
CA GLN A 101 -17.83 -10.01 10.85
C GLN A 101 -18.06 -8.49 11.00
N ALA A 102 -17.00 -7.69 11.15
CA ALA A 102 -17.11 -6.25 11.12
C ALA A 102 -17.15 -5.83 9.63
N PRO A 103 -18.19 -5.10 9.20
CA PRO A 103 -18.29 -4.64 7.82
C PRO A 103 -17.09 -3.72 7.55
N ASP A 104 -16.26 -4.14 6.61
CA ASP A 104 -15.44 -3.27 5.79
C ASP A 104 -14.51 -2.28 6.53
N VAL A 105 -13.54 -2.80 7.29
CA VAL A 105 -12.39 -1.98 7.73
C VAL A 105 -11.07 -2.76 7.70
N THR A 106 -11.12 -4.06 8.02
CA THR A 106 -9.95 -4.94 8.03
C THR A 106 -9.63 -5.49 6.63
N GLY A 107 -10.64 -5.66 5.77
CA GLY A 107 -10.47 -6.06 4.36
C GLY A 107 -9.70 -5.03 3.52
N GLY A 108 -9.87 -3.74 3.82
CA GLY A 108 -9.15 -2.66 3.14
C GLY A 108 -7.66 -2.62 3.47
N MET A 109 -7.30 -2.70 4.75
CA MET A 109 -5.89 -2.73 5.19
C MET A 109 -5.16 -4.02 4.78
N LEU A 110 -5.87 -5.14 4.85
CA LEU A 110 -5.46 -6.41 4.27
C LEU A 110 -5.10 -6.27 2.79
N GLY A 111 -6.05 -5.76 2.00
CA GLY A 111 -5.88 -5.60 0.55
C GLY A 111 -4.68 -4.72 0.24
N LYS A 112 -4.58 -3.57 0.92
CA LYS A 112 -3.45 -2.62 0.82
C LYS A 112 -2.10 -3.29 1.00
N ILE A 113 -1.93 -4.07 2.08
CA ILE A 113 -0.66 -4.78 2.35
C ILE A 113 -0.38 -5.84 1.29
N LEU A 114 -1.40 -6.57 0.84
CA LEU A 114 -1.23 -7.59 -0.20
C LEU A 114 -0.82 -6.99 -1.55
N GLU A 115 -1.29 -5.81 -1.91
CA GLU A 115 -0.83 -5.11 -3.13
C GLU A 115 0.67 -4.82 -3.09
N LEU A 116 1.22 -4.51 -1.91
CA LEU A 116 2.65 -4.21 -1.74
C LEU A 116 3.56 -5.44 -1.86
N LYS A 117 3.02 -6.66 -1.73
CA LYS A 117 3.80 -7.90 -1.67
C LYS A 117 4.85 -7.99 -2.77
N ALA A 118 4.44 -7.75 -4.02
CA ALA A 118 5.30 -7.88 -5.19
C ALA A 118 6.45 -6.84 -5.23
N ALA A 119 6.26 -5.67 -4.60
CA ALA A 119 7.27 -4.64 -4.49
C ALA A 119 8.26 -4.98 -3.36
N VAL A 120 7.74 -5.35 -2.18
CA VAL A 120 8.56 -5.74 -1.02
C VAL A 120 9.43 -6.97 -1.32
N GLU A 121 8.89 -7.97 -2.04
CA GLU A 121 9.67 -9.15 -2.48
C GLU A 121 10.84 -8.78 -3.42
N ARG A 122 10.73 -7.65 -4.13
CA ARG A 122 11.79 -7.09 -4.99
C ARG A 122 12.73 -6.11 -4.27
N GLY A 123 12.59 -5.98 -2.94
CA GLY A 123 13.47 -5.15 -2.12
C GLY A 123 13.02 -3.69 -1.95
N VAL A 124 11.84 -3.33 -2.42
CA VAL A 124 11.27 -2.00 -2.16
C VAL A 124 10.86 -1.90 -0.69
N GLU A 125 11.34 -0.90 0.03
CA GLU A 125 10.90 -0.64 1.40
C GLU A 125 9.45 -0.15 1.39
N ALA A 126 8.57 -0.75 2.19
CA ALA A 126 7.22 -0.23 2.35
C ALA A 126 6.96 0.21 3.80
N LEU A 127 6.43 1.43 3.94
CA LEU A 127 6.09 2.02 5.22
C LEU A 127 4.65 2.52 5.20
N ILE A 128 3.89 2.14 6.22
CA ILE A 128 2.54 2.65 6.45
C ILE A 128 2.62 3.70 7.56
N VAL A 129 2.09 4.89 7.32
CA VAL A 129 2.11 6.01 8.27
C VAL A 129 0.76 6.71 8.31
N ASN A 130 0.49 7.38 9.44
CA ASN A 130 -0.64 8.30 9.52
C ASN A 130 -0.37 9.54 8.66
N ALA A 131 -1.15 9.73 7.60
CA ALA A 131 -1.06 10.89 6.72
C ALA A 131 -1.73 12.14 7.29
N LEU A 132 -2.60 11.98 8.30
CA LEU A 132 -3.25 13.10 8.99
C LEU A 132 -2.33 13.71 10.06
N SER A 133 -1.32 12.96 10.51
CA SER A 133 -0.30 13.45 11.43
C SER A 133 0.65 14.42 10.72
N PRO A 134 0.81 15.66 11.22
CA PRO A 134 1.65 16.66 10.59
C PRO A 134 3.07 16.17 10.32
N ASN A 135 3.56 16.46 9.12
CA ASN A 135 4.91 16.12 8.65
C ASN A 135 5.24 14.62 8.51
N ASN A 136 4.34 13.69 8.85
CA ASN A 136 4.66 12.26 8.76
C ASN A 136 5.06 11.82 7.35
N ILE A 137 4.32 12.24 6.32
CA ILE A 137 4.65 11.94 4.93
C ILE A 137 5.99 12.57 4.53
N TYR A 138 6.26 13.81 4.95
CA TYR A 138 7.50 14.51 4.65
C TYR A 138 8.72 13.80 5.29
N LYS A 139 8.63 13.52 6.60
CA LYS A 139 9.67 12.78 7.36
C LYS A 139 9.90 11.41 6.76
N ALA A 140 8.80 10.69 6.49
CA ALA A 140 8.85 9.42 5.82
C ALA A 140 9.67 9.58 4.54
N LEU A 141 9.29 10.46 3.59
CA LEU A 141 9.96 10.72 2.31
C LEU A 141 11.47 11.03 2.45
N LYS A 142 11.88 11.72 3.52
CA LYS A 142 13.28 12.00 3.83
C LYS A 142 14.07 10.83 4.41
N GLY A 143 13.40 9.73 4.76
CA GLY A 143 14.01 8.59 5.46
C GLY A 143 14.22 8.84 6.96
N GLU A 144 13.55 9.85 7.52
CA GLU A 144 13.58 10.13 8.95
C GLU A 144 12.68 9.14 9.72
N GLU A 145 12.96 8.98 11.02
CA GLU A 145 12.10 8.18 11.90
C GLU A 145 10.70 8.79 12.01
N VAL A 146 9.69 7.93 11.81
CA VAL A 146 8.28 8.27 11.88
C VAL A 146 7.51 7.11 12.48
N VAL A 147 6.50 7.42 13.30
CA VAL A 147 5.59 6.40 13.82
C VAL A 147 4.85 5.77 12.65
N GLY A 148 4.94 4.44 12.55
CA GLY A 148 4.48 3.71 11.38
C GLY A 148 4.68 2.21 11.52
N THR A 149 4.25 1.49 10.49
CA THR A 149 4.53 0.06 10.31
C THR A 149 5.44 -0.14 9.11
N ARG A 150 6.61 -0.73 9.34
CA ARG A 150 7.52 -1.17 8.28
C ARG A 150 7.14 -2.58 7.80
N ILE A 151 6.97 -2.76 6.50
CA ILE A 151 6.76 -4.09 5.91
C ILE A 151 8.11 -4.62 5.42
N LYS A 152 8.51 -5.78 5.96
CA LYS A 152 9.73 -6.49 5.57
C LYS A 152 9.42 -7.72 4.72
N ARG A 153 10.43 -8.12 3.93
CA ARG A 153 10.41 -9.34 3.12
C ARG A 153 10.27 -10.60 3.98
#